data_AF-A0A7C4TL38-F1
#
_entry.id   AF-A0A7C4TL38-F1
#
_cell.length_a   1.000
_cell.length_b   1.000
_cell.length_c   1.000
_cell.angle_alpha   90.00
_cell.angle_beta   90.00
_cell.angle_gamma   90.00
#
_symmetry.space_group_name_H-M   'P 1'
#
loop_
_entity.id
_entity.type
_entity.pdbx_description
1 polymer ?
#
loop_
_entity_poly.entity_id
_entity_poly.type
_entity_poly.pdbx_seq_one_letter_code
_entity_poly.pdbx_strand_id
1 'polypeptide(L)' 'MNMFKKVKAKTIKKYFESLPKERREQVEFLHDFIQKTAPSLKAGFYYNMPGYGSFKYKNYKKEIID' A
#
# COMPACT_ATOMS: atom_id res chain seq x y z
N MET A 1 4.83 -21.57 2.98
CA MET A 1 4.71 -20.79 1.73
C MET A 1 4.70 -19.31 2.11
N ASN A 2 5.75 -18.55 1.79
CA ASN A 2 5.79 -17.12 2.11
C ASN A 2 4.81 -16.41 1.17
N MET A 3 3.66 -15.96 1.68
CA MET A 3 2.57 -15.38 0.85
C MET A 3 2.97 -14.08 0.15
N PHE A 4 4.10 -13.49 0.56
CA PHE A 4 4.63 -12.26 0.01
C PHE A 4 6.05 -12.51 -0.51
N LYS A 5 6.24 -12.37 -1.82
CA LYS A 5 7.59 -12.29 -2.39
C LYS A 5 8.31 -11.11 -1.74
N LYS A 6 9.60 -11.27 -1.42
CA LYS A 6 10.44 -10.13 -1.02
C LYS A 6 10.47 -9.14 -2.18
N VAL A 7 9.78 -8.02 -2.01
CA VAL A 7 9.78 -6.93 -2.99
C VAL A 7 10.95 -6.01 -2.63
N LYS A 8 11.81 -5.68 -3.60
CA LYS A 8 12.95 -4.76 -3.37
C LYS A 8 12.50 -3.29 -3.23
N ALA A 9 11.28 -2.99 -3.66
CA ALA A 9 10.71 -1.65 -3.60
C ALA A 9 10.61 -1.18 -2.14
N LYS A 10 11.03 0.06 -1.88
CA LYS A 10 10.91 0.73 -0.57
C LYS A 10 9.97 1.94 -0.61
N THR A 11 9.40 2.21 -1.78
CA THR A 11 8.53 3.37 -2.03
C THR A 11 7.45 2.95 -3.02
N ILE A 12 6.32 3.66 -2.99
CA ILE A 12 5.21 3.45 -3.93
C ILE A 12 5.68 3.58 -5.38
N LYS A 13 6.48 4.61 -5.69
CA LYS A 13 7.08 4.80 -7.02
C LYS A 13 7.89 3.58 -7.48
N LYS A 14 8.83 3.12 -6.65
CA LYS A 14 9.64 1.92 -6.98
C LYS A 14 8.79 0.66 -7.12
N TYR A 15 7.67 0.59 -6.39
CA TYR A 15 6.73 -0.51 -6.51
C TYR A 15 6.04 -0.48 -7.88
N PHE A 16 5.50 0.65 -8.33
CA PHE A 16 4.88 0.78 -9.66
C PHE A 16 5.88 0.55 -10.80
N GLU A 17 7.09 1.08 -10.68
CA GLU A 17 8.18 0.83 -11.63
C GLU A 17 8.57 -0.65 -11.73
N SER A 18 8.34 -1.44 -10.66
CA SER A 18 8.60 -2.88 -10.66
C SER A 18 7.47 -3.72 -11.27
N LEU A 19 6.28 -3.14 -11.48
CA LEU A 19 5.15 -3.86 -12.07
C LEU A 19 5.37 -4.11 -13.56
N PRO A 20 4.91 -5.26 -14.09
CA PRO A 20 4.77 -5.47 -15.53
C PRO A 20 3.94 -4.36 -16.16
N LYS A 21 4.29 -3.97 -17.39
CA LYS A 21 3.67 -2.83 -18.09
C LYS A 21 2.14 -2.93 -18.12
N GLU A 22 1.61 -4.12 -18.40
CA GLU A 22 0.18 -4.44 -18.45
C GLU A 22 -0.59 -4.12 -17.16
N ARG A 23 0.09 -4.19 -16.00
CA ARG A 23 -0.53 -3.94 -14.69
C ARG A 23 -0.27 -2.53 -14.16
N ARG A 24 0.75 -1.85 -14.66
CA ARG A 24 1.18 -0.56 -14.12
C ARG A 24 0.09 0.50 -14.26
N GLU A 25 -0.45 0.64 -15.47
CA GLU A 25 -1.45 1.67 -15.79
C GLU A 25 -2.70 1.56 -14.90
N GLN A 26 -3.19 0.34 -14.70
CA GLN A 26 -4.37 0.07 -13.87
C GLN A 26 -4.11 0.41 -12.39
N VAL A 27 -2.92 0.09 -11.89
CA VAL A 27 -2.55 0.34 -10.49
C VAL A 27 -2.28 1.83 -10.25
N GLU A 28 -1.68 2.53 -11.21
CA GLU A 28 -1.50 3.99 -11.18
C GLU A 28 -2.86 4.70 -11.18
N PHE A 29 -3.77 4.30 -12.06
CA PHE A 29 -5.13 4.83 -12.06
C PHE A 29 -5.82 4.67 -10.69
N LEU A 30 -5.76 3.47 -10.09
CA LEU A 30 -6.35 3.21 -8.78
C LEU A 30 -5.71 4.06 -7.69
N HIS A 31 -4.38 4.24 -7.73
CA HIS A 31 -3.66 5.08 -6.79
C HIS A 31 -4.14 6.52 -6.81
N ASP A 32 -4.22 7.10 -8.00
CA ASP A 32 -4.65 8.48 -8.20
C ASP A 32 -6.13 8.66 -7.84
N PHE A 33 -6.97 7.69 -8.23
CA PHE A 33 -8.40 7.70 -7.89
C PHE A 33 -8.63 7.67 -6.37
N ILE A 34 -7.90 6.83 -5.64
CA ILE A 34 -8.01 6.73 -4.18
C ILE A 34 -7.56 8.04 -3.52
N GLN A 35 -6.42 8.61 -3.93
CA GLN A 35 -5.94 9.87 -3.36
C GLN A 35 -6.89 11.05 -3.64
N LYS A 36 -7.51 11.08 -4.82
CA LYS A 36 -8.50 12.10 -5.18
C LYS A 36 -9.79 11.95 -4.37
N THR A 37 -10.27 10.72 -4.22
CA THR A 37 -11.56 10.43 -3.56
C THR A 37 -11.47 10.53 -2.05
N ALA A 38 -10.32 10.17 -1.46
CA ALA A 38 -10.11 10.13 -0.02
C ALA A 38 -8.80 10.82 0.38
N PRO A 39 -8.67 12.15 0.18
CA PRO A 39 -7.42 12.88 0.42
C PRO A 39 -6.97 12.89 1.89
N SER A 40 -7.88 12.59 2.82
CA SER A 40 -7.55 12.43 4.25
C SER A 40 -6.75 11.15 4.54
N LEU A 41 -6.85 10.13 3.69
CA LEU A 41 -6.12 8.87 3.82
C LEU A 41 -4.74 9.00 3.17
N LYS A 42 -3.73 9.34 3.98
CA LYS A 42 -2.36 9.51 3.49
C LYS A 42 -1.84 8.23 2.84
N ALA A 43 -1.33 8.34 1.62
CA ALA A 43 -0.66 7.23 0.96
C ALA A 43 0.68 6.92 1.65
N GLY A 44 0.95 5.64 1.85
CA GLY A 44 2.17 5.15 2.47
C GLY A 44 2.60 3.82 1.87
N PHE A 45 3.78 3.35 2.27
CA PHE A 45 4.33 2.07 1.84
C PHE A 45 4.47 1.14 3.04
N TYR A 46 3.55 0.19 3.16
CA TYR A 46 3.39 -0.69 4.33
C TYR A 46 3.61 -2.13 3.90
N TYR A 47 4.46 -2.86 4.64
CA TYR A 47 4.70 -4.30 4.43
C TYR A 47 5.00 -4.68 2.95
N ASN A 48 5.77 -3.84 2.26
CA ASN A 48 6.14 -3.98 0.83
C ASN A 48 5.02 -3.67 -0.18
N MET A 49 3.97 -2.95 0.22
CA MET A 49 2.85 -2.59 -0.64
C MET A 49 2.42 -1.12 -0.44
N PRO A 50 1.90 -0.45 -1.49
CA PRO A 50 1.17 0.80 -1.33
C PRO A 50 -0.08 0.57 -0.46
N GLY A 51 -0.31 1.48 0.49
CA GLY A 51 -1.53 1.52 1.29
C GLY A 51 -1.95 2.96 1.57
N TYR A 52 -3.12 3.13 2.18
CA TYR A 52 -3.75 4.44 2.37
C TYR A 52 -4.35 4.52 3.77
N GLY A 53 -3.88 5.49 4.54
CA GLY A 53 -4.26 5.68 5.93
C GLY A 53 -3.66 4.64 6.87
N SER A 54 -3.85 4.88 8.16
CA SER A 54 -3.61 3.94 9.24
C SER A 54 -4.80 3.98 10.19
N PHE A 55 -5.00 2.90 10.93
CA PHE A 55 -6.08 2.82 11.90
C PHE A 55 -5.59 2.09 13.13
N LYS A 56 -6.07 2.55 14.28
CA LYS A 56 -5.82 1.86 15.55
C LYS A 56 -6.49 0.50 15.52
N TYR A 57 -5.73 -0.55 15.77
CA TYR A 57 -6.20 -1.91 15.82
C TYR A 57 -6.11 -2.45 17.24
N LYS A 58 -7.18 -3.09 17.72
CA LYS A 58 -7.17 -3.80 18.99
C LYS A 58 -6.81 -5.26 18.76
N ASN A 59 -5.67 -5.70 19.27
CA ASN A 59 -5.20 -7.07 19.09
C ASN A 59 -5.90 -8.07 20.02
N TYR A 60 -5.58 -9.36 19.88
CA TYR A 60 -6.14 -10.44 20.70
C TYR A 60 -5.81 -10.32 22.20
N LYS A 61 -4.74 -9.61 22.56
CA LYS A 61 -4.36 -9.29 23.94
C LYS A 61 -5.09 -8.07 24.50
N LYS A 62 -6.03 -7.50 23.74
CA LYS A 62 -6.77 -6.27 24.05
C LYS A 62 -5.91 -4.99 24.07
N GLU A 63 -4.71 -5.03 23.51
CA GLU A 63 -3.83 -3.87 23.36
C GLU A 63 -4.23 -3.07 22.11
N ILE A 64 -4.15 -1.75 22.17
CA ILE A 64 -4.33 -0.88 21.00
C ILE A 64 -2.96 -0.61 20.37
N ILE A 65 -2.82 -0.97 19.10
CA ILE A 65 -1.62 -0.72 18.29
C ILE A 65 -1.98 0.18 17.10
N ASP A 66 -1.03 1.01 16.70
CA ASP A 66 -1.13 1.90 15.53
C ASP A 66 -0.74 1.21 14.22
#